data_AF-A0A1Q6TWY8-F1
#
_entry.id   AF-A0A1Q6TWY8-F1
#
_cell.length_a   1.000
_cell.length_b   1.000
_cell.length_c   1.000
_cell.angle_alpha   90.00
_cell.angle_beta   90.00
_cell.angle_gamma   90.00
#
_symmetry.space_group_name_H-M   'P 1'
#
loop_
_entity.id
_entity.type
_entity.pdbx_description
1 polymer ?
#
loop_
_entity_poly.entity_id
_entity_poly.type
_entity_poly.pdbx_seq_one_letter_code
_entity_poly.pdbx_strand_id
1 'polypeptide(L)'
;MKATKTSTNVKKKKTTKFPWSKKLNMENVDKITYTSSKKSVVTVNKNGKITAKKKGTAKVKAVVTLKDGTKKTVTMKVKVK
;
A
#
# COMPACT_ATOMS: atom_id res chain seq x y z
N MET A 1 -13.61 -1.92 -11.87
CA MET A 1 -12.38 -1.81 -11.05
C MET A 1 -12.33 -0.43 -10.41
N LYS A 2 -12.33 -0.30 -9.08
CA LYS A 2 -12.13 1.00 -8.42
C LYS A 2 -10.97 0.90 -7.44
N ALA A 3 -9.86 1.52 -7.80
CA ALA A 3 -8.75 1.78 -6.89
C ALA A 3 -9.29 2.62 -5.73
N THR A 4 -9.41 2.02 -4.55
CA THR A 4 -9.85 2.71 -3.33
C THR A 4 -8.78 3.72 -2.96
N LYS A 5 -8.99 5.00 -3.31
CA LYS A 5 -8.11 6.12 -2.97
C LYS A 5 -8.21 6.39 -1.46
N THR A 6 -7.54 5.59 -0.65
CA THR A 6 -7.36 5.90 0.78
C THR A 6 -6.27 6.97 0.89
N SER A 7 -6.57 8.06 1.60
CA SER A 7 -5.62 9.14 1.90
C SER A 7 -5.39 9.14 3.40
N THR A 8 -4.18 8.77 3.83
CA THR A 8 -3.83 8.74 5.25
C THR A 8 -2.76 9.78 5.56
N ASN A 9 -3.01 10.58 6.62
CA ASN A 9 -2.04 11.51 7.16
C ASN A 9 -1.15 10.76 8.16
N VAL A 10 0.13 10.64 7.86
CA VAL A 10 1.10 9.94 8.72
C VAL A 10 2.11 10.94 9.24
N LYS A 11 2.36 10.97 10.55
CA LYS A 11 3.42 11.80 11.14
C LYS A 11 4.80 11.20 10.79
N LYS A 12 5.81 12.05 10.57
CA LYS A 12 7.20 11.62 10.28
C LYS A 12 7.69 10.56 11.28
N LYS A 13 8.46 9.55 10.81
CA LYS A 13 8.95 8.38 11.57
C LYS A 13 7.89 7.38 12.06
N LYS A 14 6.58 7.61 11.83
CA LYS A 14 5.57 6.58 12.12
C LYS A 14 5.46 5.55 10.99
N THR A 15 5.04 4.36 11.40
CA THR A 15 4.71 3.26 10.49
C THR A 15 3.21 3.00 10.53
N THR A 16 2.61 2.73 9.38
CA THR A 16 1.22 2.30 9.24
C THR A 16 1.16 1.03 8.39
N LYS A 17 0.12 0.21 8.52
CA LYS A 17 -0.07 -0.94 7.61
C LYS A 17 -0.91 -0.51 6.42
N PHE A 18 -0.69 -1.15 5.27
CA PHE A 18 -1.56 -0.98 4.12
C PHE A 18 -2.99 -1.41 4.53
N PRO A 19 -3.99 -0.51 4.44
CA PRO A 19 -5.35 -0.83 4.84
C PRO A 19 -5.96 -1.72 3.77
N TRP A 20 -5.81 -3.03 3.94
CA TRP A 20 -6.55 -3.99 3.15
C TRP A 20 -8.04 -3.76 3.35
N SER A 21 -8.79 -3.71 2.24
CA SER A 21 -10.23 -3.71 2.33
C SER A 21 -10.66 -5.05 2.95
N LYS A 22 -11.53 -5.03 3.96
CA LYS A 22 -12.08 -6.27 4.53
C LYS A 22 -12.81 -7.15 3.49
N LYS A 23 -13.23 -6.58 2.36
CA LYS A 23 -13.79 -7.31 1.21
C LYS A 23 -12.75 -8.06 0.37
N LEU A 24 -11.46 -7.93 0.68
CA LEU A 24 -10.40 -8.55 -0.10
C LEU A 24 -10.16 -9.97 0.44
N ASN A 25 -10.52 -10.98 -0.35
CA ASN A 25 -10.41 -12.38 0.04
C ASN A 25 -8.94 -12.82 0.02
N MET A 26 -8.29 -12.85 1.20
CA MET A 26 -6.87 -13.20 1.32
C MET A 26 -6.59 -14.69 1.09
N GLU A 27 -7.60 -15.56 1.19
CA GLU A 27 -7.46 -17.02 0.98
C GLU A 27 -7.12 -17.40 -0.47
N ASN A 28 -7.58 -16.59 -1.41
CA ASN A 28 -7.32 -16.76 -2.85
C ASN A 28 -6.08 -15.97 -3.30
N VAL A 29 -5.36 -15.33 -2.38
CA VAL A 29 -4.16 -14.58 -2.71
C VAL A 29 -2.97 -15.51 -2.72
N ASP A 30 -2.24 -15.52 -3.83
CA ASP A 30 -0.98 -16.23 -3.96
C ASP A 30 0.19 -15.32 -3.57
N LYS A 31 0.24 -14.11 -4.12
CA LYS A 31 1.36 -13.19 -3.90
C LYS A 31 0.94 -11.74 -3.82
N ILE A 32 1.55 -10.98 -2.90
CA ILE A 32 1.34 -9.53 -2.80
C ILE A 32 2.67 -8.80 -3.00
N THR A 33 2.69 -7.88 -3.96
CA THR A 33 3.85 -7.04 -4.27
C THR A 33 3.54 -5.58 -3.97
N TYR A 34 4.35 -4.95 -3.12
CA TYR A 34 4.19 -3.54 -2.78
C TYR A 34 5.26 -2.68 -3.47
N THR A 35 4.85 -1.55 -4.01
CA THR A 35 5.71 -0.56 -4.66
C THR A 35 5.38 0.83 -4.13
N SER A 36 6.40 1.64 -3.84
CA SER A 36 6.22 3.05 -3.51
C SER A 36 6.73 3.90 -4.66
N SER A 37 5.92 4.88 -5.06
CA SER A 37 6.29 5.89 -6.06
C SER A 37 7.39 6.84 -5.58
N LYS A 38 7.56 7.02 -4.25
CA LYS A 38 8.59 7.90 -3.67
C LYS A 38 9.20 7.27 -2.42
N LYS A 39 10.17 6.36 -2.61
CA LYS A 39 10.90 5.67 -1.53
C LYS A 39 11.63 6.63 -0.57
N SER A 40 11.98 7.83 -1.01
CA SER A 40 12.59 8.89 -0.19
C SER A 40 11.62 9.48 0.85
N VAL A 41 10.31 9.45 0.56
CA VAL A 41 9.25 9.97 1.43
C VAL A 41 8.60 8.83 2.21
N VAL A 42 8.25 7.74 1.53
CA VAL A 42 7.54 6.58 2.09
C VAL A 42 8.09 5.28 1.54
N THR A 43 8.41 4.33 2.41
CA THR A 43 8.79 2.95 2.02
C THR A 43 7.73 1.97 2.47
N VAL A 44 7.62 0.82 1.79
CA VAL A 44 6.70 -0.26 2.14
C VAL A 44 7.49 -1.57 2.14
N ASN A 45 7.30 -2.42 3.14
CA ASN A 45 7.94 -3.74 3.20
C ASN A 45 7.05 -4.84 2.62
N LYS A 46 7.58 -6.07 2.55
CA LYS A 46 6.87 -7.26 2.05
C LYS A 46 5.59 -7.58 2.83
N ASN A 47 5.54 -7.22 4.11
CA ASN A 47 4.37 -7.41 4.98
C ASN A 47 3.32 -6.28 4.84
N GLY A 48 3.50 -5.34 3.89
CA GLY A 48 2.62 -4.19 3.73
C GLY A 48 2.75 -3.14 4.83
N LYS A 49 3.85 -3.14 5.60
CA LYS A 49 4.18 -2.10 6.58
C LYS A 49 4.80 -0.92 5.85
N ILE A 50 4.12 0.21 5.91
CA ILE A 50 4.45 1.48 5.29
C ILE A 50 5.15 2.35 6.34
N THR A 51 6.33 2.86 6.02
CA THR A 51 7.16 3.69 6.89
C THR A 51 7.31 5.07 6.28
N ALA A 52 6.89 6.11 7.01
CA ALA A 52 7.06 7.49 6.61
C ALA A 52 8.44 8.01 7.01
N LYS A 53 9.28 8.34 6.03
CA LYS A 53 10.66 8.83 6.24
C LYS A 53 10.75 10.35 6.26
N LYS A 54 10.20 11.01 5.23
CA LYS A 54 10.28 12.48 5.04
C LYS A 54 8.89 13.06 4.82
N LYS A 55 8.73 14.35 5.15
CA LYS A 55 7.51 15.10 4.81
C LYS A 55 7.33 15.12 3.30
N GLY A 56 6.08 15.05 2.85
CA GLY A 56 5.75 14.99 1.42
C GLY A 56 4.63 14.01 1.12
N THR A 57 4.29 13.88 -0.15
CA THR A 57 3.22 13.00 -0.60
C THR A 57 3.79 11.88 -1.46
N ALA A 58 3.47 10.64 -1.11
CA ALA A 58 3.84 9.45 -1.87
C ALA A 58 2.61 8.59 -2.16
N LYS A 59 2.62 7.86 -3.26
CA LYS A 59 1.64 6.81 -3.57
C LYS A 59 2.27 5.44 -3.36
N VAL A 60 1.56 4.55 -2.67
CA VAL A 60 1.92 3.15 -2.48
C VAL A 60 0.96 2.30 -3.31
N LYS A 61 1.49 1.48 -4.21
CA LYS A 61 0.77 0.53 -5.05
C LYS A 61 0.98 -0.87 -4.48
N ALA A 62 -0.09 -1.61 -4.26
CA ALA A 62 -0.08 -3.02 -3.90
C ALA A 62 -0.69 -3.81 -5.05
N VAL A 63 0.05 -4.76 -5.59
CA VAL A 63 -0.38 -5.68 -6.64
C VAL A 63 -0.58 -7.04 -5.98
N VAL A 64 -1.82 -7.47 -5.92
CA VAL A 64 -2.25 -8.78 -5.42
C VAL A 64 -2.38 -9.69 -6.62
N THR A 65 -1.68 -10.80 -6.61
CA THR A 65 -1.81 -11.89 -7.56
C THR A 65 -2.60 -12.98 -6.85
N LEU A 66 -3.74 -13.36 -7.43
CA LEU A 66 -4.57 -14.44 -6.95
C LEU A 66 -4.05 -15.78 -7.49
N LYS A 67 -4.45 -16.88 -6.84
CA LYS A 67 -4.11 -18.25 -7.25
C LYS A 67 -4.63 -18.62 -8.64
N ASP A 68 -5.70 -17.95 -9.09
CA ASP A 68 -6.28 -18.10 -10.43
C ASP A 68 -5.50 -17.31 -11.53
N GLY A 69 -4.42 -16.62 -11.16
CA GLY A 69 -3.63 -15.76 -12.07
C GLY A 69 -4.14 -14.32 -12.19
N THR A 70 -5.30 -14.00 -11.62
CA THR A 70 -5.88 -12.65 -11.64
C THR A 70 -5.02 -11.68 -10.83
N LYS A 71 -4.68 -10.53 -11.42
CA LYS A 71 -3.93 -9.47 -10.75
C LYS A 71 -4.84 -8.31 -10.37
N LYS A 72 -4.96 -8.04 -9.07
CA LYS A 72 -5.67 -6.89 -8.51
C LYS A 72 -4.68 -5.83 -8.07
N THR A 73 -4.87 -4.60 -8.53
CA THR A 73 -4.04 -3.46 -8.16
C THR A 73 -4.80 -2.54 -7.20
N VAL A 74 -4.19 -2.21 -6.07
CA VAL A 74 -4.69 -1.25 -5.09
C VAL A 74 -3.67 -0.13 -4.96
N THR A 75 -4.10 1.13 -4.96
CA THR A 75 -3.22 2.28 -4.79
C THR A 75 -3.69 3.15 -3.64
N MET A 76 -2.79 3.43 -2.70
CA MET A 76 -3.03 4.31 -1.57
C MET A 76 -2.16 5.57 -1.69
N LYS A 77 -2.71 6.73 -1.33
CA LYS A 77 -1.97 7.99 -1.25
C LYS A 77 -1.63 8.24 0.22
N VAL A 78 -0.35 8.43 0.50
CA VAL A 78 0.17 8.70 1.85
C VAL A 78 0.70 10.12 1.86
N LYS A 79 0.13 10.97 2.72
CA LYS A 79 0.60 12.34 2.94
C LYS A 79 1.31 12.38 4.29
N VAL A 80 2.61 12.63 4.26
CA VAL A 80 3.44 12.79 5.46
C VAL A 80 3.47 14.26 5.85
N LYS A 81 2.93 14.58 7.04
CA LYS A 81 2.91 15.93 7.60
C LYS A 81 3.99 16.12 8.67
#